data_AF-A0A3M0LWF1-F1
#
_entry.id   AF-A0A3M0LWF1-F1
#
_cell.length_a   1.000
_cell.length_b   1.000
_cell.length_c   1.000
_cell.angle_alpha   90.00
_cell.angle_beta   90.00
_cell.angle_gamma   90.00
#
_symmetry.space_group_name_H-M   'P 1'
#
loop_
_entity.id
_entity.type
_entity.pdbx_description
1 polymer ?
#
loop_
_entity_poly.entity_id
_entity_poly.type
_entity_poly.pdbx_seq_one_letter_code
_entity_poly.pdbx_strand_id
1 'polypeptide(L)'
;MAQTARMDPNIKAKASKELEKHRLSISDFVRMSLTEVATEGLSKQYVVPTLSATVQASLAEIKVDMNGTKKLAFLVNLRNNLL
;
A
#
# COMPACT_ATOMS: atom_id res chain seq x y z
N MET A 1 -26.52 -8.95 10.06
CA MET A 1 -25.52 -8.37 10.98
C MET A 1 -25.05 -7.05 10.38
N ALA A 2 -25.29 -5.91 11.03
CA ALA A 2 -24.77 -4.63 10.56
C ALA A 2 -23.27 -4.57 10.89
N GLN A 3 -22.40 -4.56 9.87
CA GLN A 3 -20.97 -4.39 10.09
C GLN A 3 -20.70 -2.92 10.42
N THR A 4 -20.34 -2.64 11.67
CA THR A 4 -19.94 -1.30 12.11
C THR A 4 -18.42 -1.22 12.18
N ALA A 5 -17.81 -0.51 11.24
CA ALA A 5 -16.40 -0.15 11.31
C ALA A 5 -16.22 1.18 12.07
N ARG A 6 -15.26 1.23 12.99
CA ARG A 6 -14.85 2.49 13.64
C ARG A 6 -14.02 3.31 12.67
N MET A 7 -14.31 4.59 12.57
CA MET A 7 -13.61 5.53 11.70
C MET A 7 -13.44 6.85 12.42
N ASP A 8 -12.28 7.47 12.26
CA ASP A 8 -12.04 8.83 12.77
C ASP A 8 -13.10 9.80 12.19
N PRO A 9 -13.77 10.63 13.02
CA PRO A 9 -14.83 11.52 12.56
C PRO A 9 -14.39 12.53 11.50
N ASN A 10 -13.15 13.02 11.58
CA ASN A 10 -12.60 13.96 10.61
C ASN A 10 -12.32 13.27 9.27
N ILE A 11 -11.82 12.04 9.31
CA ILE A 11 -11.64 11.21 8.10
C ILE A 11 -13.00 10.91 7.47
N LYS A 12 -14.00 10.54 8.27
CA LYS A 12 -15.36 10.25 7.80
C LYS A 12 -15.98 11.46 7.11
N ALA A 13 -15.84 12.66 7.69
CA ALA A 13 -16.36 13.89 7.10
C ALA A 13 -15.67 14.22 5.75
N LYS A 14 -14.35 14.08 5.67
CA LYS A 14 -13.60 14.29 4.42
C LYS A 14 -14.00 13.28 3.35
N ALA A 15 -14.10 12.00 3.72
CA ALA A 15 -14.51 10.94 2.80
C ALA A 15 -15.92 11.16 2.25
N SER A 16 -16.89 11.53 3.12
CA SER A 16 -18.26 11.85 2.68
C SER A 16 -18.26 12.97 1.65
N LYS A 17 -17.57 14.08 1.95
CA LYS A 17 -17.50 15.25 1.06
C LYS A 17 -16.87 14.90 -0.29
N GLU A 18 -15.85 14.05 -0.32
CA GLU A 18 -15.21 13.65 -1.57
C GLU A 18 -16.11 12.72 -2.38
N LEU A 19 -16.70 11.71 -1.76
CA LEU A 19 -17.57 10.73 -2.41
C LEU A 19 -18.86 11.37 -2.94
N GLU A 20 -19.41 12.37 -2.25
CA GLU A 20 -20.59 13.12 -2.69
C GLU A 20 -20.37 13.82 -4.04
N LYS A 21 -19.14 14.29 -4.34
CA LYS A 21 -18.80 14.85 -5.67
C LYS A 21 -19.01 13.83 -6.80
N HIS A 22 -18.88 12.56 -6.48
CA HIS A 22 -19.07 11.43 -7.39
C HIS A 22 -20.43 10.74 -7.22
N ARG A 23 -21.35 11.33 -6.44
CA ARG A 23 -22.68 10.79 -6.13
C ARG A 23 -22.63 9.41 -5.47
N LEU A 24 -21.57 9.13 -4.70
CA LEU A 24 -21.40 7.90 -3.97
C LEU A 24 -21.58 8.14 -2.47
N SER A 25 -22.23 7.20 -1.79
CA SER A 25 -22.19 7.16 -0.31
C SER A 25 -20.96 6.36 0.15
N ILE A 26 -20.58 6.55 1.43
CA ILE A 26 -19.56 5.70 2.07
C ILE A 26 -19.92 4.22 1.96
N SER A 27 -21.21 3.87 2.10
CA SER A 27 -21.65 2.47 2.04
C SER A 27 -21.50 1.87 0.65
N ASP A 28 -21.72 2.67 -0.40
CA ASP A 28 -21.59 2.21 -1.79
C ASP A 28 -20.12 2.01 -2.14
N PHE A 29 -19.28 2.96 -1.72
CA PHE A 29 -17.83 2.83 -1.86
C PHE A 29 -17.30 1.58 -1.17
N VAL A 30 -17.69 1.34 0.10
CA VAL A 30 -17.27 0.15 0.85
C VAL A 30 -17.73 -1.14 0.16
N ARG A 31 -18.97 -1.21 -0.34
CA ARG A 31 -19.44 -2.39 -1.09
C ARG A 31 -18.62 -2.62 -2.36
N MET A 32 -18.31 -1.55 -3.08
CA MET A 32 -17.51 -1.61 -4.31
C MET A 32 -16.09 -2.11 -4.01
N SER A 33 -15.42 -1.54 -3.00
CA SER A 33 -14.09 -1.96 -2.57
C SER A 33 -14.07 -3.39 -2.04
N LEU A 34 -15.07 -3.82 -1.26
CA LEU A 34 -15.15 -5.21 -0.79
C LEU A 34 -15.38 -6.20 -1.93
N THR A 35 -16.14 -5.79 -2.95
CA THR A 35 -16.34 -6.60 -4.16
C THR A 35 -15.03 -6.77 -4.90
N GLU A 36 -14.30 -5.67 -5.16
CA GLU A 36 -12.97 -5.68 -5.79
C GLU A 36 -11.99 -6.58 -5.02
N VAL A 37 -11.93 -6.45 -3.69
CA VAL A 37 -11.07 -7.30 -2.85
C VAL A 37 -11.44 -8.78 -2.98
N ALA A 38 -12.73 -9.10 -3.07
CA ALA A 38 -13.20 -10.48 -3.18
C ALA A 38 -12.93 -11.07 -4.58
N THR A 39 -12.94 -10.27 -5.65
CA THR A 39 -12.80 -10.75 -7.03
C THR A 39 -11.36 -10.67 -7.54
N GLU A 40 -10.66 -9.60 -7.23
CA GLU A 40 -9.36 -9.24 -7.83
C GLU A 40 -8.24 -9.07 -6.77
N GLY A 41 -8.59 -9.11 -5.49
CA GLY A 41 -7.67 -8.85 -4.38
C GLY A 41 -7.54 -7.35 -4.08
N LEU A 42 -6.63 -7.00 -3.16
CA LEU A 42 -6.46 -5.60 -2.76
C LEU A 42 -5.92 -4.76 -3.92
N SER A 43 -6.65 -3.69 -4.26
CA SER A 43 -6.27 -2.78 -5.34
C SER A 43 -4.83 -2.29 -5.19
N LYS A 44 -4.07 -2.30 -6.30
CA LYS A 44 -2.64 -1.96 -6.32
C LYS A 44 -2.35 -0.55 -5.78
N GLN A 45 -3.32 0.36 -5.85
CA GLN A 45 -3.25 1.72 -5.29
C GLN A 45 -3.15 1.75 -3.75
N TYR A 46 -3.63 0.71 -3.07
CA TYR A 46 -3.47 0.55 -1.61
C TYR A 46 -2.19 -0.19 -1.24
N VAL A 47 -1.49 -0.77 -2.23
CA VAL A 47 -0.12 -1.22 -2.05
C VAL A 47 0.75 0.04 -2.06
N VAL A 48 0.84 0.70 -0.92
CA VAL A 48 2.02 1.51 -0.63
C VAL A 48 3.16 0.50 -0.64
N PRO A 49 4.07 0.49 -1.64
CA PRO A 49 5.26 -0.33 -1.53
C PRO A 49 5.89 0.16 -0.24
N THR A 50 5.94 -0.72 0.76
CA THR A 50 6.37 -0.36 2.10
C THR A 50 7.63 0.47 1.93
N LEU A 51 7.52 1.75 2.31
CA LEU A 51 8.61 2.71 2.45
C LEU A 51 9.51 2.25 3.61
N SER A 52 9.75 0.95 3.73
CA SER A 52 10.82 0.43 4.54
C SER A 52 12.09 1.04 3.97
N ALA A 53 12.83 1.74 4.81
CA ALA A 53 14.14 2.30 4.48
C ALA A 53 15.02 1.24 3.77
N THR A 54 14.81 -0.03 4.11
CA THR A 54 15.39 -1.21 3.51
C THR A 54 15.10 -1.38 2.01
N VAL A 55 13.84 -1.22 1.58
CA VAL A 55 13.46 -1.36 0.16
C VAL A 55 14.00 -0.17 -0.64
N GLN A 56 13.93 1.04 -0.09
CA GLN A 56 14.51 2.23 -0.72
C GLN A 56 16.03 2.14 -0.82
N ALA A 57 16.71 1.68 0.23
CA ALA A 57 18.15 1.45 0.23
C ALA A 57 18.55 0.37 -0.80
N SER A 58 17.77 -0.69 -0.94
CA SER A 58 17.99 -1.74 -1.96
C SER A 58 17.92 -1.16 -3.37
N LEU A 59 16.90 -0.35 -3.66
CA LEU A 59 16.73 0.30 -4.95
C LEU A 59 17.85 1.31 -5.23
N ALA A 60 18.29 2.04 -4.20
CA ALA A 60 19.41 2.98 -4.31
C ALA A 60 20.74 2.27 -4.58
N GLU A 61 21.02 1.13 -3.91
CA GLU A 61 22.21 0.33 -4.15
C GLU A 61 22.25 -0.23 -5.58
N ILE A 62 21.13 -0.75 -6.10
CA ILE A 62 21.04 -1.22 -7.51
C ILE A 62 21.26 -0.06 -8.49
N LYS A 63 20.74 1.13 -8.19
CA LYS A 63 20.94 2.32 -9.03
C LYS A 63 22.40 2.80 -9.06
N VAL A 64 23.14 2.60 -7.98
CA VAL A 64 24.56 2.96 -7.86
C VAL A 64 25.48 2.00 -8.62
N ASP A 65 25.05 0.76 -8.85
CA ASP A 65 25.78 -0.22 -9.65
C ASP A 65 24.88 -0.95 -10.65
N MET A 66 24.37 -0.21 -11.63
CA MET A 66 23.55 -0.79 -12.71
C MET A 66 24.30 -1.78 -13.59
N ASN A 67 25.63 -1.77 -13.55
CA ASN A 67 26.49 -2.60 -14.40
C ASN A 67 26.90 -3.91 -13.69
N GLY A 68 26.46 -4.14 -12.44
CA GLY A 68 26.71 -5.37 -11.68
C GLY A 68 28.19 -5.61 -11.33
N THR A 69 29.00 -4.56 -11.29
CA THR A 69 30.44 -4.65 -11.10
C THR A 69 30.89 -4.57 -9.65
N LYS A 70 30.00 -4.22 -8.73
CA LYS A 70 30.26 -4.03 -7.31
C LYS A 70 29.36 -4.91 -6.45
N LYS A 71 29.95 -5.49 -5.40
CA LYS A 71 29.21 -6.32 -4.45
C LYS A 71 28.30 -5.43 -3.60
N LEU A 72 26.98 -5.60 -3.72
CA LEU A 72 25.99 -4.84 -2.97
C LEU A 72 25.97 -5.29 -1.50
N ALA A 73 26.23 -4.36 -0.58
CA ALA A 73 26.39 -4.63 0.85
C ALA A 73 25.09 -5.13 1.49
N PHE A 74 23.94 -4.68 0.98
CA PHE A 74 22.65 -5.04 1.52
C PHE A 74 22.26 -6.50 1.24
N LEU A 75 22.58 -7.04 0.06
CA LEU A 75 22.33 -8.47 -0.26
C LEU A 75 23.12 -9.42 0.64
N VAL A 76 24.31 -9.00 1.09
CA VAL A 76 25.11 -9.76 2.06
C VAL A 76 24.42 -9.81 3.42
N ASN A 77 23.85 -8.69 3.87
CA ASN A 77 23.14 -8.61 5.15
C ASN A 77 21.77 -9.31 5.15
N LEU A 78 21.02 -9.28 4.04
CA LEU A 78 19.78 -10.05 3.91
C LEU A 78 20.02 -11.56 3.94
N ARG A 79 21.05 -12.05 3.23
CA ARG A 79 21.41 -13.47 3.22
C ARG A 79 21.77 -13.97 4.63
N ASN A 80 22.41 -13.12 5.43
CA ASN A 80 22.87 -13.48 6.77
C ASN A 80 21.77 -13.37 7.84
N ASN A 81 20.65 -12.69 7.57
CA ASN A 81 19.52 -12.54 8.50
C ASN A 81 18.29 -13.41 8.13
N LEU A 82 18.35 -14.16 7.03
CA LEU A 82 17.29 -15.06 6.55
C LEU A 82 17.74 -16.52 6.42
N LEU A 83 18.92 -16.86 6.95
CA LEU A 83 19.45 -18.23 7.09
C LEU A 83 19.81 -18.48 8.56
#